data_AF-A0A7V4A7X0-F1
#
_entry.id   AF-A0A7V4A7X0-F1
#
_cell.length_a   1.000
_cell.length_b   1.000
_cell.length_c   1.000
_cell.angle_alpha   90.00
_cell.angle_beta   90.00
_cell.angle_gamma   90.00
#
_symmetry.space_group_name_H-M   'P 1'
#
loop_
_entity.id
_entity.type
_entity.pdbx_description
1 polymer ?
#
loop_
_entity_poly.entity_id
_entity_poly.type
_entity_poly.pdbx_seq_one_letter_code
_entity_poly.pdbx_strand_id
1 'polypeptide(L)' 'MGVPKSKRSRMRARRTRAHLTISLPNLERCPNCGGLKLPHRVCSECGYYRGEKFIKSAQEIREERAKKKEEKAKEEKA' A
#
# COMPACT_ATOMS: atom_id res chain seq x y z
N MET A 1 -10.95 36.69 -11.47
CA MET A 1 -10.78 35.54 -10.55
C MET A 1 -11.41 35.85 -9.20
N GLY A 2 -12.07 34.89 -8.56
CA GLY A 2 -12.68 35.08 -7.24
C GLY A 2 -11.67 34.88 -6.11
N VAL A 3 -11.12 35.98 -5.59
CA VAL A 3 -10.25 35.97 -4.40
C VAL A 3 -11.08 36.20 -3.13
N PRO A 4 -10.76 35.51 -2.02
CA PRO A 4 -11.47 35.72 -0.76
C PRO A 4 -11.27 37.16 -0.27
N LYS A 5 -12.38 37.82 0.07
CA LYS A 5 -12.38 39.19 0.59
C LYS A 5 -11.67 39.33 1.94
N SER A 6 -11.66 38.29 2.76
CA SER A 6 -11.06 38.31 4.10
C SER A 6 -10.55 36.93 4.54
N LYS A 7 -9.70 36.93 5.57
CA LYS A 7 -9.15 35.72 6.17
C LYS A 7 -10.24 34.92 6.89
N ARG A 8 -10.27 33.61 6.62
CA ARG A 8 -11.16 32.67 7.32
C ARG A 8 -10.81 32.58 8.81
N SER A 9 -11.81 32.66 9.69
CA SER A 9 -11.60 32.54 11.14
C SER A 9 -11.07 31.15 11.53
N ARG A 10 -10.29 31.10 12.63
CA ARG A 10 -9.70 29.84 13.15
C ARG A 10 -10.76 28.78 13.41
N MET A 11 -11.89 29.17 14.02
CA MET A 11 -13.02 28.27 14.29
C MET A 11 -13.60 27.69 13.00
N ARG A 12 -13.84 28.52 11.98
CA ARG A 12 -14.43 28.08 10.72
C ARG A 12 -13.50 27.15 9.94
N ALA A 13 -12.18 27.35 10.02
CA ALA A 13 -11.20 26.45 9.43
C ALA A 13 -11.16 25.09 10.15
N ARG A 14 -11.11 25.10 11.49
CA ARG A 14 -11.08 23.87 12.31
C ARG A 14 -12.34 23.02 12.15
N ARG A 15 -13.53 23.65 12.16
CA ARG A 15 -14.82 22.94 11.98
C ARG A 15 -14.87 22.18 10.66
N THR A 16 -14.39 22.78 9.57
CA THR A 16 -14.35 22.06 8.28
C THR A 16 -13.34 20.92 8.27
N ARG A 17 -12.17 21.10 8.91
CA ARG A 17 -11.17 20.02 9.00
C ARG A 17 -11.59 18.88 9.92
N ALA A 18 -12.50 19.11 10.87
CA ALA A 18 -12.96 18.10 11.82
C ALA A 18 -13.66 16.90 11.15
N HIS A 19 -14.25 17.09 9.97
CA HIS A 19 -14.88 16.01 9.21
C HIS A 19 -13.90 15.23 8.32
N LEU A 20 -12.65 15.70 8.18
CA LEU A 20 -11.64 15.10 7.31
C LEU A 20 -10.74 14.15 8.12
N THR A 21 -11.33 13.23 8.86
CA THR A 21 -10.60 12.20 9.60
C THR A 21 -10.33 10.99 8.70
N ILE A 22 -9.16 10.38 8.85
CA ILE A 22 -8.77 9.17 8.13
C ILE A 22 -8.82 8.01 9.13
N SER A 23 -9.60 6.97 8.81
CA SER A 23 -9.64 5.74 9.60
C SER A 23 -8.65 4.71 9.05
N LEU A 24 -8.15 3.87 9.95
CA LEU A 24 -7.34 2.71 9.58
C LEU A 24 -8.24 1.65 8.91
N PRO A 25 -7.75 0.96 7.87
CA PRO A 25 -8.48 -0.15 7.29
C PRO A 25 -8.49 -1.36 8.24
N ASN A 26 -9.55 -2.16 8.17
CA ASN A 26 -9.64 -3.41 8.90
C ASN A 26 -8.70 -4.45 8.26
N LEU A 27 -7.92 -5.12 9.10
CA LEU A 27 -7.00 -6.18 8.71
C LEU A 27 -7.43 -7.51 9.35
N GLU A 28 -7.35 -8.58 8.58
CA GLU A 28 -7.69 -9.94 8.98
C GLU A 28 -6.47 -10.85 8.86
N ARG A 29 -6.43 -11.91 9.67
CA ARG A 29 -5.37 -12.91 9.60
C ARG A 29 -5.54 -13.79 8.37
N CYS A 30 -4.46 -14.02 7.63
CA CYS A 30 -4.44 -14.94 6.50
C CYS A 30 -4.44 -16.39 7.02
N PRO A 31 -5.34 -17.28 6.54
CA PRO A 31 -5.38 -18.66 7.00
C PRO A 31 -4.16 -19.50 6.56
N ASN A 32 -3.42 -19.08 5.53
CA ASN A 32 -2.28 -19.84 5.01
C ASN A 32 -0.95 -19.45 5.67
N CYS A 33 -0.66 -18.16 5.83
CA CYS A 33 0.61 -17.68 6.37
C CYS A 33 0.52 -16.97 7.73
N GLY A 34 -0.68 -16.73 8.26
CA GLY A 34 -0.88 -15.98 9.52
C GLY A 34 -0.70 -14.46 9.41
N GLY A 35 -0.15 -13.96 8.30
CA GLY A 35 0.05 -12.52 8.05
C GLY A 35 -1.24 -11.71 8.00
N LEU A 36 -1.15 -10.42 8.28
CA LEU A 36 -2.27 -9.50 8.21
C LEU A 36 -2.55 -9.12 6.75
N LYS A 37 -3.79 -9.30 6.31
CA LYS A 37 -4.25 -8.93 4.97
C LYS A 37 -5.53 -8.13 5.03
N LEU A 38 -5.82 -7.41 3.95
CA LEU A 38 -7.11 -6.77 3.75
C LEU A 38 -8.18 -7.82 3.43
N PRO A 39 -9.43 -7.65 3.91
CA PRO A 39 -10.54 -8.52 3.54
C PRO A 39 -10.77 -8.48 2.02
N HIS A 40 -11.21 -9.61 1.46
CA HIS A 40 -11.48 -9.80 0.03
C HIS A 40 -10.30 -9.52 -0.93
N ARG A 41 -9.07 -9.40 -0.44
CA ARG A 41 -7.86 -9.26 -1.26
C ARG A 41 -6.96 -10.49 -1.17
N VAL A 42 -6.14 -10.69 -2.20
CA VAL A 42 -5.04 -11.66 -2.19
C VAL A 42 -4.02 -11.23 -1.14
N CYS A 43 -3.48 -12.19 -0.38
CA CYS A 43 -2.45 -11.90 0.60
C CYS A 43 -1.15 -11.48 -0.10
N SER A 44 -0.61 -10.31 0.25
CA SER A 44 0.63 -9.78 -0.33
C SER A 44 1.87 -10.62 0.01
N GLU A 45 1.83 -11.34 1.14
CA GLU A 45 2.97 -12.15 1.58
C GLU A 45 3.03 -13.48 0.81
N CYS A 46 1.94 -14.25 0.84
CA CYS A 46 1.93 -15.60 0.27
C CYS A 46 1.33 -15.71 -1.13
N GLY A 47 0.61 -14.69 -1.62
CA GLY A 47 -0.02 -14.72 -2.96
C GLY A 47 -1.27 -15.59 -3.06
N TYR A 48 -1.82 -16.06 -1.92
CA TYR A 48 -3.00 -16.92 -1.86
C TYR A 48 -4.29 -16.15 -1.58
N TYR A 49 -5.37 -16.61 -2.22
CA TYR A 49 -6.76 -16.24 -1.93
C TYR A 49 -7.63 -17.48 -2.01
N ARG A 50 -8.46 -17.73 -0.98
CA ARG A 50 -9.39 -18.89 -0.93
C ARG A 50 -8.74 -20.26 -1.25
N GLY A 51 -7.48 -20.46 -0.87
CA GLY A 51 -6.77 -21.73 -1.06
C GLY A 51 -6.01 -21.87 -2.39
N GLU A 52 -6.21 -20.96 -3.33
CA GLU A 52 -5.51 -20.96 -4.62
C GLU A 52 -4.45 -19.85 -4.68
N LYS A 53 -3.33 -20.12 -5.37
CA LYS A 53 -2.22 -19.16 -5.57
C LYS A 53 -2.47 -18.36 -6.85
N PHE A 54 -2.68 -17.06 -6.71
CA PHE A 54 -2.97 -16.16 -7.85
C PHE A 54 -1.78 -15.29 -8.24
N ILE A 55 -0.85 -15.04 -7.31
CA ILE A 55 0.31 -14.17 -7.53
C ILE A 55 1.56 -14.91 -7.08
N LYS A 56 2.67 -14.69 -7.78
CA LYS A 56 4.01 -15.03 -7.28
C LYS A 56 4.21 -14.36 -5.91
N SER A 57 4.76 -15.11 -4.96
CA SER A 57 4.90 -14.60 -3.59
C SER A 57 5.78 -13.34 -3.58
N ALA A 58 5.59 -12.43 -2.62
CA ALA A 58 6.41 -11.22 -2.55
C ALA A 58 7.91 -11.54 -2.37
N GLN A 59 8.23 -12.72 -1.83
CA GLN A 59 9.60 -13.24 -1.75
C GLN A 59 10.15 -13.55 -3.15
N GLU A 60 9.40 -14.28 -3.97
CA GLU A 60 9.79 -14.59 -5.36
C GLU A 60 10.03 -13.32 -6.19
N ILE A 61 9.16 -12.30 -6.05
CA ILE A 61 9.29 -11.03 -6.79
C ILE A 61 10.54 -10.24 -6.33
N ARG A 62 10.87 -10.26 -5.04
CA ARG A 62 12.06 -9.57 -4.51
C ARG A 62 13.35 -10.21 -5.02
N GLU A 63 13.39 -11.54 -5.09
CA GLU A 63 14.52 -12.28 -5.62
C GLU A 63 14.73 -12.03 -7.12
N GLU A 64 13.65 -12.06 -7.92
CA GLU A 64 13.73 -11.73 -9.36
C GLU A 64 14.25 -10.30 -9.59
N ARG A 65 13.84 -9.34 -8.73
CA ARG A 65 14.31 -7.95 -8.82
C ARG A 65 15.76 -7.78 -8.38
N ALA A 66 16.23 -8.54 -7.39
CA ALA A 66 17.63 -8.53 -6.96
C ALA A 66 18.55 -9.07 -8.06
N LYS A 67 18.19 -10.22 -8.65
CA LYS A 67 18.92 -10.84 -9.76
C LYS A 67 19.03 -9.89 -10.96
N LYS A 68 17.93 -9.25 -11.35
CA LYS A 68 17.93 -8.24 -12.43
C LYS A 68 18.79 -7.00 -12.13
N LYS A 69 18.91 -6.60 -10.86
CA LYS A 69 19.77 -5.49 -10.45
C LYS A 69 21.25 -5.85 -10.57
N GLU A 70 21.62 -7.06 -10.16
CA GLU A 70 22.98 -7.57 -10.31
C GLU A 70 23.38 -7.73 -11.77
N GLU A 71 22.47 -8.19 -12.61
CA GLU A 71 22.69 -8.36 -14.05
C GLU A 71 22.92 -7.00 -14.74
N LYS A 72 22.08 -6.00 -14.45
CA LYS A 72 22.27 -4.63 -14.93
C LYS A 72 23.57 -3.99 -14.44
N ALA A 73 23.95 -4.22 -13.17
CA ALA A 73 25.18 -3.68 -12.62
C ALA A 73 26.45 -4.32 -13.22
N LYS A 74 26.34 -5.53 -13.80
CA LYS A 74 27.42 -6.17 -14.57
C LYS A 74 27.49 -5.63 -15.99
N GLU A 75 26.35 -5.39 -16.63
CA GLU A 75 26.23 -4.79 -17.96
C GLU A 75 26.75 -3.35 -18.00
N GLU A 76 26.46 -2.55 -16.97
CA GLU A 76 26.87 -1.14 -16.89
C GLU A 76 28.35 -0.93 -16.51
N LYS A 77 29.04 -2.01 -16.10
CA LYS A 77 30.49 -2.03 -15.79
C LYS A 77 31.36 -2.60 -16.92
N ALA A 78 30.74 -3.13 -17.98
CA ALA A 78 31.40 -3.57 -19.20
C ALA A 78 31.44 -2.43 -20.23
#